data_AF-A0A3D2P6T6-F1
#
_entry.id   AF-A0A3D2P6T6-F1
#
_cell.length_a   1.000
_cell.length_b   1.000
_cell.length_c   1.000
_cell.angle_alpha   90.00
_cell.angle_beta   90.00
_cell.angle_gamma   90.00
#
_symmetry.space_group_name_H-M   'P 1'
#
loop_
_entity.id
_entity.type
_entity.pdbx_description
1 polymer ?
#
loop_
_entity_poly.entity_id
_entity_poly.type
_entity_poly.pdbx_seq_one_letter_code
_entity_poly.pdbx_strand_id
1 'polypeptide(L)'
;MEKKLIPDKDYRIPSSCGLAGIMSQDGKLFSGEAIIKSIATMHERSNGLGGGFAGYGIYPQFKDFWCFHLLYDNEEAKRTTEEYLKLDYEIEDDEAIPTRKVANVQPRHILWRYFLKPEIYPVRNSRIVTVGTEQYRQNEGTLKISNGVN
;
A
#
# COMPACT_ATOMS: atom_id res chain seq x y z
N MET A 1 -15.24 11.34 -35.12
CA MET A 1 -15.03 12.44 -34.17
C MET A 1 -13.77 12.13 -33.38
N GLU A 2 -12.75 12.97 -33.50
CA GLU A 2 -11.48 12.79 -32.81
C GLU A 2 -11.67 13.09 -31.32
N LYS A 3 -11.25 12.16 -30.46
CA LYS A 3 -11.49 12.24 -29.02
C LYS A 3 -10.51 13.26 -28.43
N LYS A 4 -11.02 14.41 -27.97
CA LYS A 4 -10.20 15.44 -27.34
C LYS A 4 -9.54 14.86 -26.07
N LEU A 5 -8.21 14.79 -26.08
CA LEU A 5 -7.42 14.30 -24.94
C LEU A 5 -7.47 15.32 -23.80
N ILE A 6 -7.55 14.83 -22.57
CA ILE A 6 -7.54 15.60 -21.33
C ILE A 6 -6.14 15.50 -20.73
N PRO A 7 -5.38 16.60 -20.63
CA PRO A 7 -3.96 16.49 -20.32
C PRO A 7 -3.63 15.78 -19.00
N ASP A 8 -4.34 16.12 -17.94
CA ASP A 8 -4.09 15.55 -16.60
C ASP A 8 -4.35 14.04 -16.53
N LYS A 9 -5.33 13.55 -17.29
CA LYS A 9 -5.75 12.14 -17.29
C LYS A 9 -4.97 11.30 -18.31
N ASP A 10 -4.89 11.78 -19.54
CA ASP A 10 -4.36 11.02 -20.67
C ASP A 10 -2.82 11.08 -20.73
N TYR A 11 -2.20 12.18 -20.28
CA TYR A 11 -0.74 12.28 -20.10
C TYR A 11 -0.27 12.04 -18.66
N ARG A 12 -1.18 11.68 -17.75
CA ARG A 12 -0.88 11.36 -16.34
C ARG A 12 -0.13 12.49 -15.59
N ILE A 13 -0.49 13.75 -15.86
CA ILE A 13 0.16 14.90 -15.23
C ILE A 13 -0.27 14.99 -13.75
N PRO A 14 0.65 15.01 -12.77
CA PRO A 14 0.34 15.04 -11.34
C PRO A 14 0.01 16.47 -10.85
N SER A 15 -0.84 17.19 -11.55
CA SER A 15 -1.22 18.59 -11.28
C SER A 15 -2.33 18.74 -10.23
N SER A 16 -3.01 17.64 -9.85
CA SER A 16 -4.18 17.65 -8.97
C SER A 16 -4.05 16.56 -7.90
N CYS A 17 -3.90 16.96 -6.63
CA CYS A 17 -3.74 16.08 -5.47
C CYS A 17 -4.46 16.63 -4.23
N GLY A 18 -4.99 15.74 -3.40
CA GLY A 18 -5.61 16.03 -2.10
C GLY A 18 -5.05 15.12 -1.02
N LEU A 19 -4.78 15.67 0.16
CA LEU A 19 -4.28 14.95 1.33
C LEU A 19 -5.07 15.39 2.56
N ALA A 20 -5.46 14.43 3.40
CA ALA A 20 -6.00 14.65 4.72
C ALA A 20 -5.37 13.65 5.69
N GLY A 21 -5.30 14.03 6.98
CA GLY A 21 -4.82 13.17 8.05
C GLY A 21 -5.66 13.37 9.31
N ILE A 22 -5.84 12.30 10.06
CA ILE A 22 -6.47 12.31 11.38
C ILE A 22 -5.73 11.29 12.26
N MET A 23 -5.58 11.60 13.55
CA MET A 23 -4.96 10.71 14.52
C MET A 23 -5.59 10.93 15.90
N SER A 24 -5.60 9.89 16.74
CA SER A 24 -5.92 10.07 18.15
C SER A 24 -4.66 10.44 18.91
N GLN A 25 -4.72 11.53 19.68
CA GLN A 25 -3.58 11.96 20.51
C GLN A 25 -3.43 11.11 21.78
N ASP A 26 -4.50 10.44 22.22
CA ASP A 26 -4.51 9.56 23.39
C ASP A 26 -4.25 8.09 23.06
N GLY A 27 -3.95 7.78 21.80
CA GLY A 27 -3.67 6.43 21.31
C GLY A 27 -4.87 5.50 21.22
N LYS A 28 -6.10 5.99 21.45
CA LYS A 28 -7.31 5.15 21.32
C LYS A 28 -7.66 4.89 19.87
N LEU A 29 -8.13 3.68 19.60
CA LEU A 29 -8.71 3.31 18.30
C LEU A 29 -10.03 4.07 18.09
N PHE A 30 -10.23 4.55 16.87
CA PHE A 30 -11.45 5.22 16.44
C PHE A 30 -11.78 4.86 14.99
N SER A 31 -13.02 5.10 14.58
CA SER A 31 -13.47 4.79 13.22
C SER A 31 -12.79 5.67 12.17
N GLY A 32 -12.36 5.05 11.06
CA GLY A 32 -11.84 5.76 9.88
C GLY A 32 -12.91 6.52 9.07
N GLU A 33 -14.19 6.46 9.47
CA GLU A 33 -15.28 7.11 8.73
C GLU A 33 -15.06 8.62 8.52
N ALA A 34 -14.51 9.31 9.52
CA ALA A 34 -14.26 10.75 9.43
C ALA A 34 -13.25 11.10 8.31
N ILE A 35 -12.15 10.35 8.21
CA ILE A 35 -11.13 10.58 7.17
C ILE A 35 -11.64 10.18 5.78
N ILE A 36 -12.45 9.12 5.69
CA ILE A 36 -13.10 8.71 4.44
C ILE A 36 -14.01 9.83 3.93
N LYS A 37 -14.86 10.40 4.80
CA LYS A 37 -15.71 11.54 4.45
C LYS A 37 -14.91 12.78 4.05
N SER A 38 -13.80 13.05 4.76
CA SER A 38 -12.93 14.19 4.44
C SER A 38 -12.27 14.05 3.06
N ILE A 39 -11.84 12.85 2.65
CA ILE A 39 -11.23 12.65 1.32
C ILE A 39 -12.31 12.67 0.23
N ALA A 40 -13.53 12.19 0.51
CA ALA A 40 -14.61 12.16 -0.47
C ALA A 40 -14.97 13.57 -1.00
N THR A 41 -14.77 14.63 -0.23
CA THR A 41 -15.02 16.02 -0.67
C THR A 41 -13.90 16.59 -1.54
N MET A 42 -12.80 15.87 -1.78
CA MET A 42 -11.65 16.35 -2.55
C MET A 42 -11.74 16.02 -4.06
N HIS A 43 -12.94 15.73 -4.59
CA HIS A 43 -13.12 15.30 -5.97
C HIS A 43 -12.60 16.33 -6.99
N GLU A 44 -12.90 17.62 -6.77
CA GLU A 44 -12.42 18.74 -7.62
C GLU A 44 -10.89 18.89 -7.61
N ARG A 45 -10.21 18.30 -6.62
CA ARG A 45 -8.75 18.31 -6.47
C ARG A 45 -8.10 17.00 -6.93
N SER A 46 -8.82 16.16 -7.68
CA SER A 46 -8.32 14.90 -8.19
C SER A 46 -8.49 14.79 -9.70
N ASN A 47 -7.51 14.16 -10.36
CA ASN A 47 -7.57 13.81 -11.78
C ASN A 47 -7.84 12.29 -11.99
N GLY A 48 -8.11 11.55 -10.91
CA GLY A 48 -8.44 10.13 -10.98
C GLY A 48 -7.26 9.18 -11.26
N LEU A 49 -6.01 9.64 -11.12
CA LEU A 49 -4.82 8.78 -11.32
C LEU A 49 -4.60 7.76 -10.19
N GLY A 50 -5.19 8.01 -9.01
CA GLY A 50 -5.13 7.10 -7.88
C GLY A 50 -5.53 7.78 -6.57
N GLY A 51 -5.86 6.96 -5.57
CA GLY A 51 -6.14 7.37 -4.20
C GLY A 51 -5.90 6.20 -3.26
N GLY A 52 -5.68 6.48 -1.98
CA GLY A 52 -5.43 5.46 -0.98
C GLY A 52 -5.31 6.05 0.42
N PHE A 53 -5.26 5.16 1.41
CA PHE A 53 -5.05 5.49 2.80
C PHE A 53 -3.82 4.76 3.31
N ALA A 54 -3.08 5.40 4.20
CA ALA A 54 -2.20 4.73 5.15
C ALA A 54 -2.88 4.81 6.51
N GLY A 55 -2.98 3.69 7.21
CA GLY A 55 -3.64 3.60 8.51
C GLY A 55 -2.78 2.81 9.49
N TYR A 56 -2.71 3.29 10.72
CA TYR A 56 -2.10 2.63 11.86
C TYR A 56 -3.21 2.10 12.79
N GLY A 57 -2.97 0.98 13.47
CA GLY A 57 -3.97 0.34 14.34
C GLY A 57 -5.17 -0.28 13.63
N ILE A 58 -5.12 -0.48 12.30
CA ILE A 58 -6.23 -1.07 11.52
C ILE A 58 -6.34 -2.59 11.69
N TYR A 59 -5.32 -3.23 12.27
CA TYR A 59 -5.27 -4.66 12.58
C TYR A 59 -4.98 -4.87 14.08
N PRO A 60 -5.95 -4.62 14.97
CA PRO A 60 -5.73 -4.68 16.42
C PRO A 60 -5.28 -6.07 16.91
N GLN A 61 -5.67 -7.14 16.22
CA GLN A 61 -5.24 -8.51 16.52
C GLN A 61 -3.77 -8.77 16.17
N PHE A 62 -3.16 -7.93 15.31
CA PHE A 62 -1.77 -8.02 14.88
C PHE A 62 -0.94 -6.83 15.39
N LYS A 63 -1.28 -6.28 16.57
CA LYS A 63 -0.66 -5.07 17.13
C LYS A 63 0.88 -5.16 17.27
N ASP A 64 1.41 -6.35 17.53
CA ASP A 64 2.84 -6.58 17.77
C ASP A 64 3.58 -7.03 16.49
N PHE A 65 2.91 -7.01 15.35
CA PHE A 65 3.44 -7.45 14.06
C PHE A 65 3.55 -6.28 13.08
N TRP A 66 4.48 -6.40 12.13
CA TRP A 66 4.48 -5.54 10.95
C TRP A 66 3.47 -6.03 9.94
N CYS A 67 2.76 -5.12 9.28
CA CYS A 67 1.86 -5.45 8.18
C CYS A 67 2.39 -4.89 6.86
N PHE A 68 2.73 -5.77 5.92
CA PHE A 68 3.15 -5.38 4.57
C PHE A 68 1.99 -5.61 3.60
N HIS A 69 1.46 -4.54 3.01
CA HIS A 69 0.52 -4.63 1.88
C HIS A 69 1.30 -4.56 0.58
N LEU A 70 1.39 -5.65 -0.17
CA LEU A 70 2.15 -5.76 -1.41
C LEU A 70 1.22 -5.94 -2.62
N LEU A 71 1.67 -5.40 -3.75
CA LEU A 71 1.03 -5.56 -5.05
C LEU A 71 2.00 -6.33 -5.95
N TYR A 72 1.52 -7.37 -6.61
CA TYR A 72 2.32 -8.19 -7.53
C TYR A 72 1.72 -8.19 -8.93
N ASP A 73 2.59 -8.16 -9.94
CA ASP A 73 2.15 -8.21 -11.34
C ASP A 73 1.80 -9.65 -11.75
N ASN A 74 2.40 -10.65 -11.11
CA ASN A 74 2.14 -12.07 -11.35
C ASN A 74 2.53 -12.94 -10.14
N GLU A 75 2.19 -14.23 -10.22
CA GLU A 75 2.46 -15.22 -9.17
C GLU A 75 3.96 -15.49 -8.96
N GLU A 76 4.78 -15.36 -10.00
CA GLU A 76 6.23 -15.56 -9.87
C GLU A 76 6.88 -14.46 -9.01
N ALA A 77 6.44 -13.21 -9.19
CA ALA A 77 6.86 -12.08 -8.37
C ALA A 77 6.43 -12.27 -6.90
N LYS A 78 5.21 -12.77 -6.66
CA LYS A 78 4.73 -13.12 -5.31
C LYS A 78 5.61 -14.20 -4.67
N ARG A 79 5.81 -15.33 -5.35
CA ARG A 79 6.63 -16.45 -4.87
C ARG A 79 8.04 -16.01 -4.52
N THR A 80 8.69 -15.26 -5.42
CA THR A 80 10.07 -14.80 -5.22
C THR A 80 10.18 -13.83 -4.03
N THR A 81 9.18 -12.97 -3.85
CA THR A 81 9.13 -12.06 -2.70
C THR A 81 8.92 -12.82 -1.39
N GLU A 82 8.08 -13.86 -1.37
CA GLU A 82 7.89 -14.70 -0.18
C GLU A 82 9.14 -15.48 0.19
N GLU A 83 9.86 -16.02 -0.80
CA GLU A 83 11.16 -16.66 -0.58
C GLU A 83 12.16 -15.67 0.05
N TYR A 84 12.16 -14.42 -0.41
CA TYR A 84 12.99 -13.36 0.17
C TYR A 84 12.57 -12.98 1.59
N LEU A 85 11.28 -12.77 1.86
CA LEU A 85 10.77 -12.41 3.19
C LEU A 85 11.13 -13.48 4.23
N LYS A 86 11.05 -14.76 3.86
CA LYS A 86 11.38 -15.89 4.75
C LYS A 86 12.85 -15.99 5.14
N LEU A 87 13.75 -15.21 4.50
CA LEU A 87 15.15 -15.17 4.88
C LEU A 87 15.37 -14.37 6.17
N ASP A 88 14.60 -13.30 6.37
CA ASP A 88 14.81 -12.31 7.43
C ASP A 88 13.59 -12.18 8.38
N TYR A 89 12.46 -12.80 8.05
CA TYR A 89 11.21 -12.67 8.82
C TYR A 89 10.47 -13.99 9.00
N GLU A 90 9.85 -14.13 10.17
CA GLU A 90 8.79 -15.11 10.39
C GLU A 90 7.45 -14.51 9.99
N ILE A 91 6.79 -15.13 9.01
CA ILE A 91 5.43 -14.78 8.57
C ILE A 91 4.45 -15.47 9.52
N GLU A 92 3.74 -14.70 10.34
CA GLU A 92 2.72 -15.22 11.26
C GLU A 92 1.41 -15.54 10.52
N ASP A 93 1.00 -14.64 9.63
CA ASP A 93 -0.21 -14.80 8.83
C ASP A 93 -0.08 -14.05 7.51
N ASP A 94 -0.82 -14.48 6.49
CA ASP A 94 -0.86 -13.84 5.19
C ASP A 94 -2.16 -14.14 4.45
N GLU A 95 -2.67 -13.15 3.71
CA GLU A 95 -3.92 -13.29 2.99
C GLU A 95 -4.05 -12.31 1.83
N ALA A 96 -4.93 -12.64 0.88
CA ALA A 96 -5.34 -11.70 -0.15
C ALA A 96 -6.04 -10.49 0.49
N ILE A 97 -5.72 -9.28 0.03
CA ILE A 97 -6.40 -8.08 0.52
C ILE A 97 -7.84 -8.09 -0.02
N PRO A 98 -8.86 -8.00 0.84
CA PRO A 98 -10.25 -7.95 0.39
C PRO A 98 -10.50 -6.76 -0.52
N THR A 99 -11.02 -7.02 -1.72
CA THR A 99 -11.36 -5.98 -2.70
C THR A 99 -12.80 -6.14 -3.21
N ARG A 100 -13.42 -5.02 -3.57
CA ARG A 100 -14.70 -5.00 -4.28
C ARG A 100 -14.47 -4.71 -5.75
N LYS A 101 -14.90 -5.62 -6.63
CA LYS A 101 -14.85 -5.40 -8.07
C LYS A 101 -15.81 -4.29 -8.47
N VAL A 102 -15.34 -3.35 -9.30
CA VAL A 102 -16.14 -2.28 -9.87
C VAL A 102 -15.83 -2.17 -11.36
N ALA A 103 -16.84 -1.91 -12.21
CA ALA A 103 -16.70 -1.96 -13.67
C ALA A 103 -15.59 -1.05 -14.22
N ASN A 104 -15.30 0.05 -13.53
CA ASN A 104 -14.31 1.05 -13.95
C ASN A 104 -12.87 0.74 -13.51
N VAL A 105 -12.65 -0.34 -12.76
CA VAL A 105 -11.32 -0.73 -12.27
C VAL A 105 -11.00 -2.14 -12.75
N GLN A 106 -10.03 -2.22 -13.65
CA GLN A 106 -9.54 -3.51 -14.10
C GLN A 106 -8.59 -4.11 -13.06
N PRO A 107 -8.77 -5.39 -12.68
CA PRO A 107 -7.83 -6.07 -11.80
C PRO A 107 -6.48 -6.17 -12.51
N ARG A 108 -5.49 -5.41 -12.03
CA ARG A 108 -4.17 -5.31 -12.65
C ARG A 108 -3.08 -6.05 -11.87
N HIS A 109 -3.23 -6.14 -10.55
CA HIS A 109 -2.23 -6.70 -9.65
C HIS A 109 -2.89 -7.69 -8.69
N ILE A 110 -2.12 -8.67 -8.22
CA ILE A 110 -2.44 -9.48 -7.05
C ILE A 110 -2.19 -8.60 -5.83
N LEU A 111 -3.18 -8.44 -4.96
CA LEU A 111 -3.05 -7.69 -3.72
C LEU A 111 -2.95 -8.66 -2.56
N TRP A 112 -1.85 -8.60 -1.81
CA TRP A 112 -1.58 -9.50 -0.70
C TRP A 112 -1.10 -8.74 0.52
N ARG A 113 -1.42 -9.22 1.72
CA ARG A 113 -0.88 -8.69 2.96
C ARG A 113 -0.20 -9.78 3.77
N TYR A 114 0.90 -9.42 4.42
CA TYR A 114 1.68 -10.28 5.29
C TYR A 114 1.78 -9.65 6.68
N PHE A 115 1.64 -10.46 7.71
CA PHE A 115 1.86 -10.12 9.11
C PHE A 115 3.16 -10.78 9.57
N LEU A 116 4.17 -9.95 9.86
CA LEU A 116 5.54 -10.38 10.08
C LEU A 116 5.95 -10.12 11.52
N LYS A 117 6.61 -11.09 12.15
CA LYS A 117 7.22 -10.85 13.47
C LYS A 117 8.42 -9.91 13.31
N PRO A 118 8.51 -8.84 14.10
CA PRO A 118 9.70 -8.01 14.11
C PRO A 118 10.84 -8.79 14.76
N GLU A 119 11.89 -9.13 14.00
CA GLU A 119 13.15 -9.59 14.60
C GLU A 119 13.90 -8.38 15.19
N ILE A 120 13.75 -8.16 16.49
CA ILE A 120 14.48 -7.11 17.21
C ILE A 120 15.90 -7.62 17.53
N TYR A 121 16.77 -7.73 16.53
CA TYR A 121 18.20 -7.83 16.79
C TYR A 121 18.79 -6.42 17.02
N PRO A 122 19.78 -6.25 17.91
CA PRO A 122 20.57 -5.02 17.98
C PRO A 122 21.21 -4.80 16.61
N VAL A 123 20.72 -3.79 15.89
CA VAL A 123 21.02 -3.38 14.51
C VAL A 123 22.33 -3.98 13.98
N ARG A 124 22.27 -5.18 13.38
CA ARG A 124 23.35 -5.68 12.53
C ARG A 124 23.09 -5.15 11.14
N ASN A 125 23.84 -4.12 10.75
CA ASN A 125 23.76 -3.44 9.46
C ASN A 125 22.34 -3.08 9.06
N SER A 126 21.92 -1.86 9.37
CA SER A 126 20.65 -1.26 8.97
C SER A 126 20.40 -1.39 7.46
N ARG A 127 19.89 -2.54 7.02
CA ARG A 127 19.04 -2.62 5.85
C ARG A 127 17.71 -2.08 6.33
N ILE A 128 17.62 -0.74 6.35
CA ILE A 128 16.33 -0.13 6.09
C ILE A 128 15.90 -0.79 4.78
N VAL A 129 14.80 -1.54 4.80
CA VAL A 129 14.17 -2.07 3.59
C VAL A 129 13.59 -0.86 2.87
N THR A 130 14.49 -0.04 2.32
CA THR A 130 14.19 0.94 1.30
C THR A 130 14.13 0.13 0.03
N VAL A 131 13.00 -0.55 -0.23
CA VAL A 131 12.70 -0.97 -1.61
C VAL A 131 12.19 0.27 -2.35
N GLY A 132 13.04 1.28 -2.39
CA GLY A 132 12.92 2.46 -3.23
C GLY A 132 13.68 2.17 -4.50
N THR A 133 12.96 2.00 -5.60
CA THR A 133 13.34 2.20 -7.01
C THR A 133 14.59 1.52 -7.61
N GLU A 134 15.55 0.99 -6.84
CA GLU A 134 16.83 0.51 -7.40
C GLU A 134 16.85 -0.98 -7.78
N GLN A 135 16.02 -1.84 -7.18
CA GLN A 135 15.83 -3.23 -7.64
C GLN A 135 14.76 -3.37 -8.75
N TYR A 136 14.07 -2.28 -9.11
CA TYR A 136 12.96 -2.27 -10.08
C TYR A 136 13.38 -2.42 -11.55
N ARG A 137 14.69 -2.42 -11.84
CA ARG A 137 15.20 -2.51 -13.22
C ARG A 137 15.23 -3.92 -13.81
N GLN A 138 15.08 -4.98 -13.02
CA GLN A 138 15.19 -6.35 -13.56
C GLN A 138 13.86 -7.09 -13.71
N ASN A 139 12.81 -6.75 -12.96
CA ASN A 139 11.53 -7.44 -13.05
C ASN A 139 10.40 -6.40 -13.09
N GLU A 140 9.66 -6.35 -14.21
CA GLU A 140 8.52 -5.46 -14.44
C GLU A 140 7.40 -5.76 -13.42
N GLY A 141 7.49 -5.12 -12.25
CA GLY A 141 6.64 -5.35 -11.09
C GLY A 141 6.49 -4.08 -10.25
N THR A 142 5.26 -3.62 -9.97
CA THR A 142 5.05 -2.45 -9.09
C THR A 142 4.92 -2.90 -7.63
N LEU A 143 6.02 -2.89 -6.87
CA LEU A 143 5.99 -3.05 -5.41
C LEU A 143 5.60 -1.72 -4.73
N LYS A 144 4.60 -1.74 -3.86
CA LYS A 144 4.35 -0.65 -2.90
C LYS A 144 4.46 -1.26 -1.51
N ILE A 145 5.36 -0.74 -0.69
CA ILE A 145 5.51 -1.18 0.70
C ILE A 145 4.96 -0.06 1.58
N SER A 146 3.93 -0.35 2.39
CA SER A 146 3.56 0.49 3.53
C SER A 146 4.09 -0.16 4.80
N ASN A 147 5.10 0.43 5.43
CA ASN A 147 5.58 0.00 6.74
C ASN A 147 4.80 0.74 7.83
N GLY A 148 4.10 -0.01 8.67
CA GLY A 148 3.53 0.50 9.91
C GLY A 148 3.75 -0.51 11.03
N VAL A 149 4.29 -0.03 12.15
CA VAL A 149 4.12 -0.70 13.44
C VAL A 149 2.71 -0.34 13.89
N ASN A 150 1.86 -1.33 14.16
CA ASN A 150 0.45 -1.13 14.46
C ASN A 150 0.20 -0.25 15.69
#